data_AF-A0A0S4JQA3-F1
#
_entry.id   AF-A0A0S4JQA3-F1
#
_cell.length_a   1.000
_cell.length_b   1.000
_cell.length_c   1.000
_cell.angle_alpha   90.00
_cell.angle_beta   90.00
_cell.angle_gamma   90.00
#
_symmetry.space_group_name_H-M   'P 1'
#
loop_
_entity.id
_entity.type
_entity.pdbx_description
1 polymer ?
#
loop_
_entity_poly.entity_id
_entity_poly.type
_entity_poly.pdbx_seq_one_letter_code
_entity_poly.pdbx_strand_id
1 'polypeptide(L)'
;MHFKRNTGVYDEDHVNDYDARPYTPSRVMMEWYARMESNTTKIEVKTRVNEQSANNQNGLHFTGAGPFERELERKGIPVEKYPLTTTTGATRVREMVVLRRQQLEHKSAEAMKTARTTARRAVPSEWYDETRGPLNPKFLKAMQPHYDVAITELPRRPLDYKSWVSQKQIGSEKETSSN
;
A
#
# COMPACT_ATOMS: atom_id res chain seq x y z
N MET A 1 4.08 16.00 -26.46
CA MET A 1 2.97 15.27 -27.12
C MET A 1 1.74 15.39 -26.23
N HIS A 2 0.72 16.16 -26.60
CA HIS A 2 -0.44 16.41 -25.72
C HIS A 2 -1.20 15.13 -25.35
N PHE A 3 -1.37 14.20 -26.29
CA PHE A 3 -2.09 12.93 -26.07
C PHE A 3 -1.39 11.96 -25.10
N LYS A 4 -0.11 12.17 -24.78
CA LYS A 4 0.64 11.38 -23.77
C LYS A 4 0.72 12.09 -22.42
N ARG A 5 0.27 13.34 -22.35
CA ARG A 5 0.31 14.11 -21.11
C ARG A 5 -0.80 13.60 -20.20
N ASN A 6 -0.52 13.38 -18.92
CA ASN A 6 -1.47 12.87 -17.93
C ASN A 6 -2.05 11.48 -18.25
N THR A 7 -1.36 10.68 -19.05
CA THR A 7 -1.71 9.25 -19.28
C THR A 7 -0.95 8.30 -18.36
N GLY A 8 -0.06 8.83 -17.51
CA GLY A 8 0.66 8.06 -16.52
C GLY A 8 -0.22 7.67 -15.34
N VAL A 9 0.35 6.91 -14.41
CA VAL A 9 -0.36 6.49 -13.19
C VAL A 9 -0.35 7.61 -12.15
N TYR A 10 0.69 8.46 -12.18
CA TYR A 10 0.92 9.52 -11.22
C TYR A 10 1.16 10.88 -11.90
N ASP A 11 1.14 11.96 -11.11
CA ASP A 11 1.24 13.34 -11.60
C ASP A 11 2.63 13.70 -12.16
N GLU A 12 3.67 13.01 -11.71
CA GLU A 12 5.06 13.19 -12.18
C GLU A 12 5.33 12.54 -13.55
N ASP A 13 4.46 11.64 -14.00
CA ASP A 13 4.67 10.90 -15.23
C ASP A 13 4.48 11.77 -16.48
N HIS A 14 5.33 11.56 -17.49
CA HIS A 14 5.28 12.29 -18.76
C HIS A 14 5.42 13.82 -18.63
N VAL A 15 6.01 14.29 -17.52
CA VAL A 15 6.46 15.67 -17.32
C VAL A 15 7.94 15.77 -17.72
N ASN A 16 8.31 16.84 -18.41
CA ASN A 16 9.71 17.11 -18.73
C ASN A 16 10.40 17.79 -17.53
N ASP A 17 10.79 16.99 -16.54
CA ASP A 17 11.45 17.43 -15.31
C ASP A 17 12.98 17.31 -15.42
N TYR A 18 13.62 18.31 -16.03
CA TYR A 18 15.06 18.28 -16.34
C TYR A 18 15.96 18.89 -15.26
N ASP A 19 15.37 19.45 -14.19
CA ASP A 19 16.09 20.13 -13.10
C ASP A 19 16.19 19.30 -11.81
N ALA A 20 15.81 18.02 -11.87
CA ALA A 20 15.88 17.10 -10.74
C ALA A 20 17.31 16.79 -10.30
N ARG A 21 17.52 16.57 -9.00
CA ARG A 21 18.81 16.23 -8.38
C ARG A 21 18.86 14.77 -7.95
N PRO A 22 20.02 14.08 -8.00
CA PRO A 22 20.14 12.69 -7.54
C PRO A 22 19.85 12.48 -6.06
N TYR A 23 20.11 13.49 -5.23
CA TYR A 23 19.74 13.51 -3.81
C TYR A 23 18.96 14.78 -3.50
N THR A 24 17.87 14.60 -2.78
CA THR A 24 16.89 15.64 -2.49
C THR A 24 16.53 15.59 -1.00
N PRO A 25 16.84 16.64 -0.23
CA PRO A 25 16.44 16.69 1.18
C PRO A 25 14.90 16.78 1.29
N SER A 26 14.36 16.43 2.46
CA SER A 26 12.91 16.25 2.65
C SER A 26 12.07 17.46 2.21
N ARG A 27 12.55 18.69 2.46
CA ARG A 27 11.85 19.92 2.02
C ARG A 27 11.79 20.04 0.50
N VAL A 28 12.90 19.76 -0.17
CA VAL A 28 12.98 19.82 -1.65
C VAL A 28 12.12 18.72 -2.26
N MET A 29 12.06 17.52 -1.65
CA MET A 29 11.14 16.48 -2.09
C MET A 29 9.67 16.89 -1.93
N MET A 30 9.31 17.51 -0.80
CA MET A 30 7.94 17.99 -0.59
C MET A 30 7.57 19.09 -1.59
N GLU A 31 8.49 20.01 -1.86
CA GLU A 31 8.31 21.05 -2.89
C GLU A 31 8.19 20.44 -4.29
N TRP A 32 8.91 19.36 -4.58
CA TRP A 32 8.81 18.63 -5.84
C TRP A 32 7.42 17.98 -6.02
N TYR A 33 6.90 17.27 -5.01
CA TYR A 33 5.54 16.71 -5.06
C TYR A 33 4.49 17.81 -5.24
N ALA A 34 4.58 18.89 -4.46
CA ALA A 34 3.68 20.03 -4.58
C ALA A 34 3.75 20.68 -5.96
N ARG A 35 4.94 20.71 -6.58
CA ARG A 35 5.14 21.22 -7.95
C ARG A 35 4.45 20.34 -8.98
N MET A 36 4.54 19.01 -8.85
CA MET A 36 3.87 18.07 -9.77
C MET A 36 2.35 18.17 -9.67
N GLU A 37 1.79 18.11 -8.45
CA GLU A 37 0.35 18.28 -8.23
C GLU A 37 -0.16 19.65 -8.73
N SER A 38 0.59 20.72 -8.45
CA SER A 38 0.24 22.08 -8.87
C SER A 38 0.30 22.23 -10.39
N ASN A 39 1.26 21.59 -11.06
CA ASN A 39 1.37 21.63 -12.51
C ASN A 39 0.12 21.01 -13.14
N THR A 40 -0.21 19.75 -12.80
CA THR A 40 -1.40 19.04 -13.27
C THR A 40 -2.67 19.86 -13.03
N THR A 41 -2.88 20.32 -11.80
CA THR A 41 -4.06 21.10 -11.41
C THR A 41 -4.18 22.42 -12.17
N LYS A 42 -3.09 23.19 -12.31
CA LYS A 42 -3.11 24.47 -13.02
C LYS A 42 -3.48 24.31 -14.49
N ILE A 43 -2.97 23.27 -15.14
CA ILE A 43 -3.29 22.99 -16.54
C ILE A 43 -4.78 22.69 -16.67
N GLU A 44 -5.30 21.76 -15.86
CA GLU A 44 -6.71 21.35 -15.93
C GLU A 44 -7.66 22.49 -15.64
N VAL A 45 -7.41 23.27 -14.58
CA VAL A 45 -8.23 24.42 -14.22
C VAL A 45 -8.19 25.48 -15.32
N LYS A 46 -7.01 25.79 -15.86
CA LYS A 46 -6.87 26.76 -16.96
C LYS A 46 -7.64 26.32 -18.20
N THR A 47 -7.54 25.05 -18.59
CA THR A 47 -8.28 24.51 -19.74
C THR A 47 -9.79 24.62 -19.52
N ARG A 48 -10.29 24.18 -18.35
CA ARG A 48 -11.71 24.27 -18.00
C ARG A 48 -12.24 25.71 -18.03
N VAL A 49 -11.51 26.66 -17.44
CA VAL A 49 -11.91 28.08 -17.42
C VAL A 49 -11.97 28.64 -18.83
N ASN A 50 -10.98 28.35 -19.67
CA ASN A 50 -10.93 28.83 -21.04
C ASN A 50 -12.09 28.28 -21.88
N GLU A 51 -12.37 26.98 -21.79
CA GLU A 51 -13.48 26.32 -22.51
C GLU A 51 -14.84 26.85 -22.06
N GLN A 52 -15.08 26.94 -20.75
CA GLN A 52 -16.34 27.45 -20.21
C GLN A 52 -16.58 28.91 -20.60
N SER A 53 -15.53 29.73 -20.56
CA SER A 53 -15.60 31.13 -20.98
C SER A 53 -15.91 31.25 -22.48
N ALA A 54 -15.25 30.46 -23.33
CA ALA A 54 -15.50 30.44 -24.76
C ALA A 54 -16.94 29.98 -25.08
N ASN A 55 -17.43 28.94 -24.41
CA ASN A 55 -18.80 28.46 -24.59
C ASN A 55 -19.83 29.53 -24.21
N ASN A 56 -19.62 30.22 -23.09
CA ASN A 56 -20.51 31.28 -22.63
C ASN A 56 -20.49 32.49 -23.58
N GLN A 57 -19.32 32.87 -24.10
CA GLN A 57 -19.20 33.93 -25.12
C GLN A 57 -19.95 33.58 -26.41
N ASN A 58 -20.00 32.30 -26.76
CA ASN A 58 -20.74 31.78 -27.91
C ASN A 58 -22.24 31.55 -27.63
N GLY A 59 -22.74 31.89 -26.44
CA GLY A 59 -24.15 31.73 -26.06
C GLY A 59 -24.59 30.28 -25.79
N LEU A 60 -23.63 29.37 -25.59
CA LEU A 60 -23.87 27.98 -25.22
C LEU A 60 -23.82 27.82 -23.69
N HIS A 61 -24.28 26.68 -23.18
CA HIS A 61 -24.08 26.31 -21.78
C HIS A 61 -22.58 26.13 -21.46
N PHE A 62 -22.17 26.16 -20.19
CA PHE A 62 -20.74 26.02 -19.82
C PHE A 62 -20.12 24.70 -20.30
N THR A 63 -20.92 23.66 -20.50
CA THR A 63 -20.53 22.35 -21.05
C THR A 63 -20.44 22.33 -22.58
N GLY A 64 -20.87 23.39 -23.27
CA GLY A 64 -21.00 23.46 -24.73
C GLY A 64 -22.35 22.96 -25.25
N ALA A 65 -23.27 22.53 -24.37
CA ALA A 65 -24.61 22.09 -24.77
C ALA A 65 -25.45 23.26 -25.32
N GLY A 66 -26.16 23.01 -26.41
CA GLY A 66 -27.05 23.96 -27.07
C GLY A 66 -28.52 23.78 -26.65
N PRO A 67 -29.43 24.51 -27.32
CA PRO A 67 -30.86 24.44 -27.03
C PRO A 67 -31.49 23.06 -27.30
N PHE A 68 -30.97 22.32 -28.28
CA PHE A 68 -31.47 20.99 -28.63
C PHE A 68 -31.19 19.98 -27.53
N GLU A 69 -29.95 19.92 -27.05
CA GLU A 69 -29.53 19.03 -25.96
C GLU A 69 -30.32 19.33 -24.68
N ARG A 70 -30.50 20.62 -24.36
CA ARG A 70 -31.30 21.05 -23.21
C ARG A 70 -32.76 20.61 -23.31
N GLU A 71 -33.33 20.61 -24.51
CA GLU A 71 -34.70 20.15 -24.73
C GLU A 71 -34.82 18.62 -24.63
N LEU A 72 -33.80 17.87 -25.07
CA LEU A 72 -33.72 16.42 -24.85
C LEU A 72 -33.65 16.10 -23.34
N GLU A 73 -32.81 16.80 -22.59
CA GLU A 73 -32.73 16.67 -21.13
C GLU A 73 -34.07 17.00 -20.45
N ARG A 74 -34.74 18.08 -20.89
CA ARG A 74 -36.07 18.45 -20.40
C ARG A 74 -37.10 17.34 -20.62
N LYS A 75 -36.97 16.58 -21.71
CA LYS A 75 -37.81 15.41 -22.02
C LYS A 75 -37.35 14.12 -21.34
N GLY A 76 -36.26 14.16 -20.57
CA GLY A 76 -35.69 12.97 -19.93
C GLY A 76 -35.00 12.01 -20.89
N ILE A 77 -34.64 12.47 -22.09
CA ILE A 77 -33.96 11.67 -23.10
C ILE A 77 -32.44 11.82 -22.90
N PRO A 78 -31.68 10.71 -22.84
CA PRO A 78 -30.22 10.78 -22.73
C PRO A 78 -29.61 11.41 -23.98
N VAL A 79 -28.77 12.43 -23.78
CA VAL A 79 -28.11 13.18 -24.87
C VAL A 79 -26.88 12.45 -25.38
N GLU A 80 -26.01 12.00 -24.47
CA GLU A 80 -24.77 11.34 -24.83
C GLU A 80 -25.00 9.88 -25.25
N LYS A 81 -24.29 9.44 -26.30
CA LYS A 81 -24.29 8.05 -26.75
C LYS A 81 -23.70 7.09 -25.70
N TYR A 82 -22.68 7.54 -24.97
CA TYR A 82 -21.95 6.75 -23.98
C TYR A 82 -21.78 7.54 -22.69
N PRO A 83 -22.71 7.41 -21.72
CA PRO A 83 -22.61 8.12 -20.45
C PRO A 83 -21.46 7.53 -19.62
N LEU A 84 -20.38 8.30 -19.47
CA LEU A 84 -19.21 7.86 -18.71
C LEU A 84 -19.48 7.88 -17.20
N THR A 85 -18.71 7.08 -16.45
CA THR A 85 -18.80 7.03 -14.98
C THR A 85 -18.51 8.40 -14.38
N THR A 86 -19.43 8.90 -13.56
CA THR A 86 -19.29 10.19 -12.86
C THR A 86 -18.32 10.10 -11.68
N THR A 87 -17.95 11.26 -11.13
CA THR A 87 -17.11 11.35 -9.91
C THR A 87 -17.72 10.56 -8.75
N THR A 88 -19.04 10.64 -8.54
CA THR A 88 -19.77 9.86 -7.52
C THR A 88 -19.68 8.36 -7.76
N GLY A 89 -19.78 7.92 -9.03
CA GLY A 89 -19.63 6.51 -9.38
C GLY A 89 -18.23 5.99 -9.06
N ALA A 90 -17.20 6.74 -9.45
CA ALA A 90 -15.80 6.38 -9.19
C ALA A 90 -15.47 6.36 -7.69
N THR A 91 -15.92 7.36 -6.92
CA THR A 91 -15.69 7.40 -5.47
C THR A 91 -16.42 6.28 -4.75
N ARG A 92 -17.65 5.95 -5.15
CA ARG A 92 -18.42 4.85 -4.56
C ARG A 92 -17.76 3.50 -4.79
N VAL A 93 -17.26 3.25 -6.01
CA VAL A 93 -16.52 2.03 -6.31
C VAL A 93 -15.25 1.94 -5.45
N ARG A 94 -14.48 3.03 -5.35
CA ARG A 94 -13.28 3.10 -4.51
C ARG A 94 -13.61 2.80 -3.05
N GLU A 95 -14.62 3.45 -2.49
CA GLU A 95 -15.07 3.27 -1.11
C GLU A 95 -15.45 1.82 -0.82
N MET A 96 -16.32 1.23 -1.66
CA MET A 96 -16.75 -0.16 -1.52
C MET A 96 -15.57 -1.14 -1.56
N VAL A 97 -14.60 -0.90 -2.43
CA VAL A 97 -13.38 -1.73 -2.52
C VAL A 97 -12.58 -1.63 -1.23
N VAL A 98 -12.35 -0.42 -0.70
CA VAL A 98 -11.60 -0.22 0.54
C VAL A 98 -12.29 -0.89 1.72
N LEU A 99 -13.61 -0.71 1.88
CA LEU A 99 -14.38 -1.35 2.96
C LEU A 99 -14.30 -2.89 2.88
N ARG A 100 -14.42 -3.44 1.67
CA ARG A 100 -14.26 -4.88 1.46
C ARG A 100 -12.85 -5.35 1.82
N ARG A 101 -11.81 -4.59 1.49
CA ARG A 101 -10.42 -4.92 1.85
C ARG A 101 -10.22 -4.94 3.36
N GLN A 102 -10.75 -3.94 4.07
CA GLN A 102 -10.71 -3.89 5.53
C GLN A 102 -11.39 -5.10 6.18
N GLN A 103 -12.56 -5.51 5.66
CA GLN A 103 -13.22 -6.72 6.17
C GLN A 103 -12.40 -7.98 5.93
N LEU A 104 -11.74 -8.09 4.78
CA LEU A 104 -10.86 -9.21 4.45
C LEU A 104 -9.62 -9.21 5.34
N GLU A 105 -9.03 -8.04 5.62
CA GLU A 105 -7.91 -7.88 6.52
C GLU A 105 -8.28 -8.34 7.93
N HIS A 106 -9.44 -7.95 8.46
CA HIS A 106 -9.92 -8.41 9.76
C HIS A 106 -10.06 -9.93 9.82
N LYS A 107 -10.76 -10.53 8.84
CA LYS A 107 -10.93 -11.99 8.77
C LYS A 107 -9.59 -12.71 8.65
N SER A 108 -8.68 -12.15 7.86
CA SER A 108 -7.34 -12.71 7.69
C SER A 108 -6.52 -12.60 8.98
N ALA A 109 -6.65 -11.52 9.74
CA ALA A 109 -5.95 -11.32 11.00
C ALA A 109 -6.41 -12.34 12.05
N GLU A 110 -7.71 -12.60 12.15
CA GLU A 110 -8.27 -13.64 13.03
C GLU A 110 -7.79 -15.03 12.63
N ALA A 111 -7.88 -15.38 11.34
CA ALA A 111 -7.42 -16.68 10.84
C ALA A 111 -5.91 -16.88 11.01
N MET A 112 -5.11 -15.82 10.80
CA MET A 112 -3.66 -15.88 11.03
C MET A 112 -3.31 -15.95 12.51
N LYS A 113 -4.11 -15.34 13.39
CA LYS A 113 -3.94 -15.45 14.84
C LYS A 113 -4.16 -16.89 15.28
N THR A 114 -5.26 -17.53 14.87
CA THR A 114 -5.55 -18.92 15.21
C THR A 114 -4.49 -19.86 14.65
N ALA A 115 -4.13 -19.71 13.38
CA ALA A 115 -3.05 -20.48 12.75
C ALA A 115 -1.71 -20.33 13.49
N ARG A 116 -1.35 -19.11 13.90
CA ARG A 116 -0.11 -18.85 14.66
C ARG A 116 -0.14 -19.47 16.05
N THR A 117 -1.28 -19.43 16.75
CA THR A 117 -1.41 -20.08 18.05
C THR A 117 -1.31 -21.60 17.94
N THR A 118 -1.92 -22.20 16.92
CA THR A 118 -1.83 -23.65 16.67
C THR A 118 -0.43 -24.08 16.24
N ALA A 119 0.26 -23.25 15.45
CA ALA A 119 1.61 -23.52 14.97
C ALA A 119 2.71 -23.13 15.98
N ARG A 120 2.36 -22.55 17.13
CA ARG A 120 3.32 -22.14 18.16
C ARG A 120 4.06 -23.36 18.67
N ARG A 121 5.39 -23.27 18.72
CA ARG A 121 6.27 -24.32 19.25
C ARG A 121 6.97 -23.77 20.49
N ALA A 122 7.08 -24.58 21.54
CA ALA A 122 7.83 -24.19 22.74
C ALA A 122 9.32 -23.98 22.42
N VAL A 123 9.85 -24.75 21.46
CA VAL A 123 11.26 -24.80 21.08
C VAL A 123 11.42 -24.52 19.58
N PRO A 124 12.48 -23.81 19.16
CA PRO A 124 12.81 -23.64 17.74
C PRO A 124 13.00 -24.97 17.00
N SER A 125 12.77 -24.96 15.69
CA SER A 125 13.14 -26.08 14.82
C SER A 125 14.56 -25.92 14.28
N GLU A 126 14.96 -26.81 13.37
CA GLU A 126 16.28 -26.86 12.74
C GLU A 126 16.78 -25.55 12.09
N TRP A 127 15.93 -24.53 11.96
CA TRP A 127 16.37 -23.21 11.52
C TRP A 127 17.29 -22.52 12.54
N TYR A 128 17.21 -22.91 13.83
CA TYR A 128 18.06 -22.41 14.90
C TYR A 128 19.38 -23.19 14.96
N ASP A 129 20.10 -23.21 13.83
CA ASP A 129 21.37 -23.89 13.64
C ASP A 129 22.41 -22.94 13.05
N GLU A 130 23.63 -22.91 13.60
CA GLU A 130 24.71 -22.03 13.16
C GLU A 130 25.77 -22.74 12.31
N THR A 131 25.58 -24.03 11.98
CA THR A 131 26.56 -24.80 11.20
C THR A 131 26.87 -24.20 9.83
N ARG A 132 25.91 -23.47 9.24
CA ARG A 132 26.04 -22.81 7.93
C ARG A 132 26.37 -21.31 8.02
N GLY A 133 26.46 -20.76 9.22
CA GLY A 133 26.70 -19.34 9.45
C GLY A 133 26.04 -18.84 10.74
N PRO A 134 26.50 -17.72 11.31
CA PRO A 134 25.97 -17.21 12.58
C PRO A 134 24.54 -16.70 12.44
N LEU A 135 23.74 -16.88 13.50
CA LEU A 135 22.39 -16.31 13.56
C LEU A 135 22.43 -14.79 13.80
N ASN A 136 21.40 -14.09 13.33
CA ASN A 136 21.28 -12.64 13.51
C ASN A 136 20.61 -12.31 14.86
N PRO A 137 21.31 -11.64 15.81
CA PRO A 137 20.74 -11.31 17.12
C PRO A 137 19.50 -10.40 17.05
N LYS A 138 19.41 -9.51 16.04
CA LYS A 138 18.23 -8.66 15.86
C LYS A 138 17.00 -9.47 15.50
N PHE A 139 17.18 -10.51 14.67
CA PHE A 139 16.11 -11.42 14.29
C PHE A 139 15.68 -12.29 15.47
N LEU A 140 16.62 -12.80 16.26
CA LEU A 140 16.32 -13.60 17.46
C LEU A 140 15.50 -12.81 18.49
N LYS A 141 15.79 -11.52 18.69
CA LYS A 141 14.98 -10.63 19.53
C LYS A 141 13.53 -10.51 19.03
N ALA A 142 13.32 -10.40 17.72
CA ALA A 142 11.98 -10.35 17.13
C ALA A 142 11.25 -11.70 17.23
N MET A 143 11.99 -12.82 17.21
CA MET A 143 11.44 -14.17 17.28
C MET A 143 11.18 -14.66 18.71
N GLN A 144 11.78 -14.05 19.73
CA GLN A 144 11.65 -14.46 21.13
C GLN A 144 10.18 -14.65 21.60
N PRO A 145 9.21 -13.78 21.26
CA PRO A 145 7.82 -13.96 21.70
C PRO A 145 7.14 -15.22 21.14
N HIS A 146 7.71 -15.86 20.11
CA HIS A 146 7.15 -17.05 19.48
C HIS A 146 7.50 -18.34 20.22
N TYR A 147 8.51 -18.33 21.10
CA TYR A 147 9.03 -19.50 21.80
C TYR A 147 8.99 -19.29 23.31
N ASP A 148 8.97 -20.38 24.08
CA ASP A 148 8.97 -20.31 25.55
C ASP A 148 10.40 -20.29 26.11
N VAL A 149 11.36 -20.88 25.37
CA VAL A 149 12.78 -20.90 25.73
C VAL A 149 13.47 -19.59 25.30
N ALA A 150 14.42 -19.12 26.09
CA ALA A 150 15.30 -18.01 25.70
C ALA A 150 16.16 -18.41 24.49
N ILE A 151 15.96 -17.75 23.35
CA ILE A 151 16.70 -17.98 22.10
C ILE A 151 17.69 -16.85 21.78
N THR A 152 17.65 -15.75 22.54
CA THR A 152 18.52 -14.60 22.32
C THR A 152 19.94 -14.77 22.88
N GLU A 153 20.12 -15.71 23.81
CA GLU A 153 21.39 -15.98 24.47
C GLU A 153 22.18 -17.03 23.68
N LEU A 154 22.99 -16.56 22.72
CA LEU A 154 23.83 -17.43 21.91
C LEU A 154 25.17 -17.74 22.62
N PRO A 155 25.64 -19.00 22.59
CA PRO A 155 26.96 -19.35 23.09
C PRO A 155 28.07 -18.71 22.23
N ARG A 156 29.28 -18.60 22.79
CA ARG A 156 30.45 -18.07 22.05
C ARG A 156 30.93 -19.01 20.93
N ARG A 157 30.58 -20.29 21.00
CA ARG A 157 30.89 -21.28 19.96
C ARG A 157 29.68 -21.43 19.05
N PRO A 158 29.87 -21.71 17.74
CA PRO A 158 28.76 -21.95 16.83
C PRO A 158 27.82 -23.01 17.39
N LEU A 159 26.54 -22.65 17.49
CA LEU A 159 25.48 -23.52 17.96
C LEU A 159 25.18 -24.62 16.92
N ASP A 160 25.29 -25.90 17.30
CA ASP A 160 24.71 -27.01 16.55
C ASP A 160 23.34 -27.36 17.13
N TYR A 161 22.29 -27.24 16.34
CA TYR A 161 20.92 -27.52 16.75
C TYR A 161 20.74 -28.90 17.41
N LYS A 162 21.33 -29.95 16.84
CA LYS A 162 21.18 -31.32 17.38
C LYS A 162 21.77 -31.44 18.78
N SER A 163 22.93 -30.82 18.97
CA SER A 163 23.61 -30.78 20.27
C SER A 163 22.82 -29.96 21.30
N TRP A 164 22.22 -28.84 20.87
CA TRP A 164 21.45 -27.93 21.73
C TRP A 164 20.13 -28.54 22.20
N VAL A 165 19.38 -29.20 21.30
CA VAL A 165 18.13 -29.90 21.66
C VAL A 165 18.41 -31.01 22.68
N SER A 166 19.48 -31.78 22.48
CA SER A 166 19.88 -32.84 23.41
C SER A 166 20.16 -32.30 24.81
N GLN A 167 20.85 -31.16 24.92
CA GLN A 167 21.13 -30.51 26.21
C GLN A 167 19.86 -30.00 26.92
N LYS A 168 18.86 -29.53 26.18
CA LYS A 168 17.61 -29.02 26.76
C LYS A 168 16.63 -30.14 27.16
N GLN A 169 16.60 -31.27 26.45
CA GLN A 169 15.78 -32.44 26.85
C GLN A 169 16.27 -33.08 28.15
N ILE A 170 17.59 -33.22 28.34
CA ILE A 170 18.22 -33.78 29.55
C ILE A 170 17.93 -32.93 30.81
N GLY A 171 17.66 -31.63 30.66
CA GLY A 171 17.26 -30.75 31.75
C GLY A 171 15.81 -30.96 32.24
N SER A 172 14.90 -31.34 31.33
CA SER A 172 13.48 -31.50 31.67
C SER A 172 13.17 -32.78 32.48
N GLU A 173 13.94 -33.86 32.28
CA GLU A 173 13.74 -35.13 33.02
C GLU A 173 14.26 -35.09 34.46
N LYS A 174 15.22 -34.20 34.75
CA LYS A 174 15.78 -34.02 36.10
C LYS A 174 14.87 -33.21 37.03
N GLU A 175 14.01 -32.34 36.50
CA GLU A 175 13.08 -31.55 37.32
C GLU A 175 11.82 -32.35 37.71
N THR A 176 11.44 -33.38 36.94
CA THR A 176 10.29 -34.24 37.27
C THR A 176 10.60 -35.42 38.19
N SER A 177 11.88 -35.67 38.50
CA SER A 177 12.33 -36.81 39.34
C SER A 177 12.66 -36.42 40.79
N SER A 178 12.37 -35.18 41.19
CA SER A 178 12.44 -34.70 42.58
C SER A 178 11.06 -34.25 43.07
N ASN A 179 10.19 -35.21 43.36
CA ASN A 179 9.01 -35.05 44.24
C ASN A 179 8.72 -36.39 44.91
#